data_AF-A0A7U6KHD3-F1
#
_entry.id   AF-A0A7U6KHD3-F1
#
_cell.length_a   1.000
_cell.length_b   1.000
_cell.length_c   1.000
_cell.angle_alpha   90.00
_cell.angle_beta   90.00
_cell.angle_gamma   90.00
#
_symmetry.space_group_name_H-M   'P 1'
#
loop_
_entity.id
_entity.type
_entity.pdbx_description
1 polymer ?
#
loop_
_entity_poly.entity_id
_entity_poly.type
_entity_poly.pdbx_seq_one_letter_code
_entity_poly.pdbx_strand_id
1 'polypeptide(L)'
;MSERQSLMKEINEASFAIVDATLYLDTHPTDEAALQFFDEAMNKRKAAMQQYESKFEPLIIDCVNQQPASDQADTKYPGMKHWRWADGPAPWEGVC
;
A
#
# COMPACT_ATOMS: atom_id res chain seq x y z
N MET A 1 -18.86 -0.93 2.33
CA MET A 1 -17.51 -0.60 1.83
C MET A 1 -17.04 -1.77 0.98
N SER A 2 -16.45 -1.50 -0.18
CA SER A 2 -15.81 -2.56 -0.98
C SER A 2 -14.52 -3.04 -0.31
N GLU A 3 -14.04 -4.22 -0.69
CA GLU A 3 -12.74 -4.73 -0.22
C GLU A 3 -11.60 -3.75 -0.52
N ARG A 4 -11.61 -3.16 -1.73
CA ARG A 4 -10.68 -2.10 -2.14
C ARG A 4 -10.68 -0.91 -1.18
N GLN A 5 -11.87 -0.42 -0.80
CA GLN A 5 -12.01 0.69 0.14
C GLN A 5 -11.54 0.32 1.55
N SER A 6 -11.78 -0.92 1.99
CA SER A 6 -11.34 -1.39 3.30
C SER A 6 -9.82 -1.47 3.41
N LEU A 7 -9.15 -2.06 2.41
CA LEU A 7 -7.69 -2.14 2.37
C LEU A 7 -7.05 -0.76 2.23
N MET A 8 -7.62 0.12 1.39
CA MET A 8 -7.15 1.50 1.28
C MET A 8 -7.28 2.26 2.61
N LYS A 9 -8.39 2.06 3.34
CA LYS A 9 -8.57 2.65 4.66
C LYS A 9 -7.51 2.17 5.64
N GLU A 10 -7.25 0.86 5.69
CA GLU A 10 -6.22 0.28 6.57
C GLU A 10 -4.82 0.81 6.23
N ILE A 11 -4.48 0.92 4.95
CA ILE A 11 -3.21 1.50 4.49
C ILE A 11 -3.11 2.96 4.94
N ASN A 12 -4.18 3.75 4.81
CA ASN A 12 -4.20 5.15 5.22
C ASN A 12 -4.05 5.32 6.73
N GLU A 13 -4.76 4.53 7.53
CA GLU A 13 -4.65 4.55 9.00
C GLU A 13 -3.24 4.17 9.47
N ALA A 14 -2.66 3.11 8.91
CA ALA A 14 -1.29 2.71 9.23
C ALA A 14 -0.27 3.75 8.76
N SER A 15 -0.48 4.37 7.59
CA SER A 15 0.38 5.45 7.08
C SER A 15 0.34 6.68 7.99
N PHE A 16 -0.85 7.05 8.49
CA PHE A 16 -1.00 8.14 9.45
C PHE A 16 -0.27 7.83 10.76
N ALA A 17 -0.44 6.63 11.31
CA ALA A 17 0.24 6.20 12.54
C ALA A 17 1.78 6.27 12.41
N ILE A 18 2.32 5.90 11.25
CA ILE A 18 3.77 6.02 10.96
C ILE A 18 4.21 7.48 10.97
N VAL A 19 3.46 8.37 10.31
CA VAL A 19 3.79 9.82 10.27
C VAL A 19 3.75 10.42 11.67
N ASP A 20 2.73 10.08 12.46
CA ASP A 20 2.56 10.57 13.83
C ASP A 20 3.71 10.08 14.74
N ALA A 21 4.04 8.79 14.67
CA ALA A 21 5.17 8.21 15.41
C ALA A 21 6.50 8.83 15.00
N THR A 22 6.70 9.09 13.71
CA THR A 22 7.92 9.75 13.19
C THR A 22 8.08 11.13 13.81
N LEU A 23 7.00 11.93 13.81
CA LEU A 23 7.02 13.30 14.37
C LEU A 23 7.35 13.30 15.87
N TYR A 24 6.85 12.31 16.62
CA TYR A 24 7.21 12.15 18.03
C TYR A 24 8.69 11.76 18.22
N LEU A 25 9.15 10.77 17.45
CA LEU A 25 10.52 10.24 17.52
C LEU A 25 11.59 11.26 17.12
N ASP A 26 11.27 12.25 16.28
CA ASP A 26 12.18 13.38 15.96
C ASP A 26 12.64 14.14 17.22
N THR A 27 11.81 14.13 18.28
CA THR A 27 12.12 14.77 19.57
C THR A 27 12.50 13.77 20.66
N HIS A 28 12.14 12.49 20.51
CA HIS A 28 12.39 11.41 21.48
C HIS A 28 13.01 10.17 20.81
N PRO A 29 14.23 10.27 20.23
CA PRO A 29 14.77 9.24 19.35
C PRO A 29 15.16 7.93 20.06
N THR A 30 15.18 7.91 21.39
CA THR A 30 15.53 6.73 22.21
C THR A 30 14.35 6.15 22.97
N ASP A 31 13.13 6.61 22.71
CA ASP A 31 11.92 6.06 23.33
C ASP A 31 11.59 4.69 22.70
N GLU A 32 11.92 3.63 23.44
CA GLU A 32 11.75 2.24 22.99
C GLU A 32 10.28 1.89 22.66
N ALA A 33 9.32 2.47 23.40
CA ALA A 33 7.90 2.20 23.16
C ALA A 33 7.43 2.84 21.85
N ALA A 34 7.88 4.07 21.57
CA ALA A 34 7.56 4.75 20.31
C ALA A 34 8.24 4.07 19.11
N LEU A 35 9.48 3.58 19.27
CA LEU A 35 10.18 2.80 18.25
C LEU A 35 9.45 1.50 17.94
N GLN A 36 9.03 0.75 18.97
CA GLN A 36 8.25 -0.47 18.79
C GLN A 36 6.91 -0.20 18.07
N PHE A 37 6.19 0.86 18.49
CA PHE A 37 4.95 1.26 17.84
C PHE A 37 5.15 1.60 16.36
N PHE A 38 6.23 2.32 16.02
CA PHE A 38 6.58 2.63 14.64
C PHE A 38 6.80 1.36 13.82
N ASP A 39 7.55 0.39 14.34
CA ASP A 39 7.81 -0.88 13.65
C ASP A 39 6.51 -1.69 13.44
N GLU A 40 5.64 -1.74 14.43
CA GLU A 40 4.32 -2.39 14.33
C GLU A 40 3.45 -1.73 13.25
N ALA A 41 3.38 -0.40 13.25
CA ALA A 41 2.63 0.36 12.25
C ALA A 41 3.21 0.18 10.83
N MET A 42 4.53 0.19 10.70
CA MET A 42 5.24 -0.06 9.45
C MET A 42 4.94 -1.47 8.91
N ASN A 43 4.99 -2.49 9.76
CA ASN A 43 4.65 -3.86 9.38
C ASN A 43 3.19 -4.00 8.95
N LYS A 44 2.26 -3.37 9.69
CA LYS A 44 0.84 -3.34 9.32
C LYS A 44 0.62 -2.70 7.95
N ARG A 45 1.25 -1.55 7.70
CA ARG A 45 1.18 -0.87 6.39
C ARG A 45 1.70 -1.76 5.27
N LYS A 46 2.87 -2.37 5.44
CA LYS A 46 3.47 -3.27 4.42
C LYS A 46 2.57 -4.46 4.12
N ALA A 47 2.01 -5.10 5.15
CA ALA A 47 1.11 -6.23 4.97
C ALA A 47 -0.17 -5.83 4.22
N ALA A 48 -0.78 -4.69 4.56
CA ALA A 48 -1.97 -4.19 3.89
C ALA A 48 -1.69 -3.81 2.41
N MET A 49 -0.53 -3.21 2.12
CA MET A 49 -0.10 -2.90 0.75
C MET A 49 0.10 -4.17 -0.09
N GLN A 50 0.76 -5.19 0.45
CA GLN A 50 0.94 -6.48 -0.23
C GLN A 50 -0.40 -7.16 -0.55
N GLN A 51 -1.34 -7.12 0.40
CA GLN A 51 -2.69 -7.64 0.17
C GLN A 51 -3.42 -6.86 -0.92
N TYR A 52 -3.30 -5.53 -0.93
CA TYR A 52 -3.87 -4.68 -1.98
C TYR A 52 -3.30 -5.04 -3.35
N GLU A 53 -1.98 -5.08 -3.49
CA GLU A 53 -1.27 -5.36 -4.75
C GLU A 53 -1.51 -6.78 -5.29
N SER A 54 -1.86 -7.73 -4.43
CA SER A 54 -2.23 -9.09 -4.85
C SER A 54 -3.57 -9.14 -5.61
N LYS A 55 -4.45 -8.17 -5.37
CA LYS A 55 -5.82 -8.13 -5.88
C LYS A 55 -6.06 -7.01 -6.89
N PHE A 56 -5.36 -5.90 -6.72
CA PHE A 56 -5.55 -4.65 -7.45
C PHE A 56 -4.24 -4.19 -8.09
N GLU A 57 -4.26 -2.98 -8.66
CA GLU A 57 -3.08 -2.33 -9.18
C GLU A 57 -2.08 -1.93 -8.06
N PRO A 58 -0.78 -1.87 -8.36
CA PRO A 58 0.20 -1.31 -7.45
C PRO A 58 -0.07 0.18 -7.16
N LEU A 59 0.01 0.55 -5.88
CA LEU A 59 -0.24 1.93 -5.43
C LEU A 59 0.97 2.86 -5.61
N ILE A 60 2.17 2.30 -5.56
CA ILE A 60 3.42 3.02 -5.78
C ILE A 60 4.31 2.24 -6.76
N ILE A 61 5.17 2.97 -7.47
CA ILE A 61 6.00 2.41 -8.53
C ILE A 61 6.96 1.33 -8.02
N ASP A 62 7.43 1.47 -6.77
CA ASP A 62 8.34 0.53 -6.12
C ASP A 62 7.69 -0.84 -5.86
N CYS A 63 6.36 -0.89 -5.88
CA CYS A 63 5.58 -2.10 -5.64
C CYS A 63 5.16 -2.81 -6.94
N VAL A 64 5.55 -2.32 -8.11
CA VAL A 64 5.16 -2.95 -9.38
C VAL A 64 5.82 -4.32 -9.50
N ASN A 65 5.01 -5.38 -9.40
CA ASN A 65 5.45 -6.73 -9.70
C ASN A 65 5.20 -7.05 -11.18
N GLN A 66 6.13 -7.80 -11.79
CA GLN A 66 6.00 -8.29 -13.17
C GLN A 66 5.60 -9.78 -13.21
N GLN A 67 5.09 -10.30 -12.11
CA GLN A 67 4.54 -11.65 -12.08
C GLN A 67 3.18 -11.64 -12.80
N PRO A 68 2.75 -12.77 -13.38
CA PRO A 68 1.41 -12.87 -13.94
C PRO A 68 0.39 -12.49 -12.86
N ALA A 69 -0.58 -11.64 -13.22
CA ALA A 69 -1.67 -11.34 -12.32
C ALA A 69 -2.43 -12.63 -11.99
N SER A 70 -2.92 -12.76 -10.76
CA SER A 70 -3.76 -13.90 -10.41
C SER A 70 -5.03 -13.90 -11.27
N ASP A 71 -5.64 -15.07 -11.46
CA ASP A 71 -6.89 -15.19 -12.22
C ASP A 71 -8.04 -14.40 -11.56
N GLN A 72 -7.90 -14.03 -10.29
CA GLN A 72 -8.88 -13.26 -9.51
C GLN A 72 -8.52 -11.77 -9.39
N ALA A 73 -7.41 -11.31 -10.00
CA ALA A 73 -7.01 -9.92 -9.92
C ALA A 73 -7.96 -9.03 -10.76
N ASP A 74 -8.25 -7.84 -10.23
CA ASP A 74 -9.04 -6.81 -10.91
C ASP A 74 -8.16 -6.09 -11.95
N THR A 75 -7.99 -6.75 -13.10
CA THR A 75 -7.20 -6.26 -14.25
C THR A 75 -7.82 -6.70 -15.56
N LYS A 76 -7.49 -6.01 -16.65
CA LYS A 76 -7.89 -6.38 -18.02
C LYS A 76 -7.16 -7.63 -18.53
N TYR A 77 -6.09 -8.07 -17.86
CA TYR A 77 -5.21 -9.14 -18.32
C TYR A 77 -4.97 -10.23 -17.24
N PRO A 78 -6.04 -10.91 -16.75
CA PRO A 78 -5.91 -11.95 -15.72
C PRO A 78 -5.08 -13.15 -16.23
N GLY A 79 -4.24 -13.72 -15.37
CA GLY A 79 -3.37 -14.86 -15.71
C GLY A 79 -2.21 -14.52 -16.67
N MET A 80 -2.10 -13.27 -17.13
CA MET A 80 -1.09 -12.84 -18.10
C MET A 80 -0.03 -11.94 -17.46
N LYS A 81 1.21 -12.06 -17.93
CA LYS A 81 2.26 -11.08 -17.60
C LYS A 81 2.03 -9.80 -18.40
N HIS A 82 1.84 -8.68 -17.71
CA HIS A 82 1.64 -7.36 -18.30
C HIS A 82 2.15 -6.25 -17.37
N TRP A 83 2.15 -5.01 -17.87
CA TRP A 83 2.55 -3.84 -17.09
C TRP A 83 1.43 -3.41 -16.14
N ARG A 84 1.41 -3.98 -14.93
CA ARG A 84 0.32 -3.81 -13.95
C ARG A 84 0.11 -2.36 -13.48
N TRP A 85 1.13 -1.50 -13.58
CA TRP A 85 0.98 -0.07 -13.29
C TRP A 85 -0.01 0.63 -14.23
N ALA A 86 -0.18 0.13 -15.46
CA ALA A 86 -1.15 0.68 -16.41
C ALA A 86 -2.59 0.21 -16.16
N ASP A 87 -2.82 -0.70 -15.21
CA ASP A 87 -4.19 -1.11 -14.82
C ASP A 87 -4.86 -0.03 -13.97
N GLY A 88 -4.07 0.74 -13.23
CA GLY A 88 -4.53 1.89 -12.46
C GLY A 88 -4.84 3.11 -13.34
N PRO A 89 -5.52 4.13 -12.78
CA PRO A 89 -5.73 5.40 -13.47
C PRO A 89 -4.39 6.04 -13.79
N ALA A 90 -4.21 6.48 -15.03
CA ALA A 90 -2.97 7.12 -15.41
C ALA A 90 -2.81 8.47 -14.66
N PRO A 91 -1.64 8.76 -14.07
CA PRO A 91 -1.45 9.98 -13.29
C PRO A 91 -1.57 11.26 -14.13
N TRP A 92 -1.46 11.17 -15.45
CA TRP A 92 -1.64 12.27 -16.39
C TRP A 92 -3.06 12.37 -16.98
N GLU A 93 -3.96 11.44 -16.70
CA GLU A 93 -5.35 11.47 -17.20
C GLU A 93 -6.28 12.38 -16.39
N GLY A 94 -5.74 13.16 -15.44
CA GLY A 94 -6.45 14.31 -14.86
C GLY A 94 -7.75 13.96 -14.14
N VAL A 95 -7.84 12.78 -13.54
CA VAL A 95 -8.97 12.43 -12.68
C VAL A 95 -8.79 13.14 -11.35
N CYS A 96 -9.26 14.40 -11.30
CA CYS A 96 -9.50 15.17 -10.09
C CYS A 96 -10.82 14.77 -9.45
#